data_AF-A0AAP0BMC3-F1
#
_entry.id   AF-A0AAP0BMC3-F1
#
_cell.length_a   1.000
_cell.length_b   1.000
_cell.length_c   1.000
_cell.angle_alpha   90.00
_cell.angle_beta   90.00
_cell.angle_gamma   90.00
#
_symmetry.space_group_name_H-M   'P 1'
#
loop_
_entity.id
_entity.type
_entity.pdbx_description
1 polymer ?
#
loop_
_entity_poly.entity_id
_entity_poly.type
_entity_poly.pdbx_seq_one_letter_code
_entity_poly.pdbx_strand_id
1 'polypeptide(L)'
;MSQTGKKSTNAENMEHWAELVLPWLPPPALSAASSTCRSFRVAAAAVTSRRVADAARGLETYPIPFCNPTSDSPPYFYFLYSRFSFSSIPTSSQPWGGISSPPVAANPSSIDAFISSAAETNLFSGCECADCSLEDECSCSGFHGGGGMGMGSLSECGADCLCGLECANRITQKGIQVRLKIVRDLKKGWGLHADQVLCRGEFICEYADLILK
;
A
#
# COMPACT_ATOMS: atom_id res chain seq x y z
N MET A 1 -38.58 22.96 36.98
CA MET A 1 -38.69 22.23 35.69
C MET A 1 -37.44 22.47 34.87
N SER A 2 -36.65 21.40 34.74
CA SER A 2 -35.60 21.07 33.77
C SER A 2 -34.86 22.18 33.00
N GLN A 3 -33.57 22.36 33.31
CA GLN A 3 -32.57 22.82 32.35
C GLN A 3 -31.97 21.60 31.64
N THR A 4 -32.36 21.38 30.39
CA THR A 4 -31.78 20.38 29.49
C THR A 4 -31.69 20.99 28.10
N GLY A 5 -30.50 21.31 27.59
CA GLY A 5 -30.40 21.84 26.22
C GLY A 5 -29.07 22.37 25.68
N LYS A 6 -27.90 22.07 26.26
CA LYS A 6 -26.61 22.57 25.71
C LYS A 6 -25.46 21.55 25.62
N LYS A 7 -25.73 20.26 25.86
CA LYS A 7 -24.69 19.22 25.92
C LYS A 7 -24.44 18.45 24.61
N SER A 8 -25.37 18.41 23.64
CA SER A 8 -25.20 17.52 22.47
C SER A 8 -24.33 18.11 21.36
N THR A 9 -24.46 19.39 21.04
CA THR A 9 -23.74 20.03 19.92
C THR A 9 -22.22 20.07 20.10
N ASN A 10 -21.73 20.30 21.33
CA ASN A 10 -20.29 20.30 21.60
C ASN A 10 -19.67 18.89 21.58
N ALA A 11 -20.43 17.87 21.97
CA ALA A 11 -19.97 16.48 21.93
C ALA A 11 -19.88 15.96 20.49
N GLU A 12 -20.90 16.24 19.67
CA GLU A 12 -20.93 15.91 18.24
C GLU A 12 -19.79 16.59 17.47
N ASN A 13 -19.51 17.87 17.76
CA ASN A 13 -18.37 18.58 17.18
C ASN A 13 -17.03 17.95 17.58
N MET A 14 -16.86 17.55 18.85
CA MET A 14 -15.63 16.93 19.33
C MET A 14 -15.39 15.55 18.70
N GLU A 15 -16.45 14.76 18.50
CA GLU A 15 -16.38 13.47 17.81
C GLU A 15 -16.01 13.62 16.33
N HIS A 16 -16.58 14.61 15.65
CA HIS A 16 -16.22 14.93 14.28
C HIS A 16 -14.74 15.32 14.12
N TRP A 17 -14.23 16.19 14.99
CA TRP A 17 -12.80 16.54 14.99
C TRP A 17 -11.90 15.34 15.30
N ALA A 18 -12.35 14.43 16.17
CA ALA A 18 -11.59 13.23 16.48
C ALA A 18 -11.38 12.34 15.25
N GLU A 19 -12.41 12.15 14.42
CA GLU A 19 -12.29 11.37 13.17
C GLU A 19 -11.38 12.04 12.14
N LEU A 20 -11.28 13.37 12.13
CA LEU A 20 -10.39 14.09 11.21
C LEU A 20 -8.93 14.11 11.67
N VAL A 21 -8.67 14.19 12.98
CA VAL A 21 -7.33 14.44 13.53
C VAL A 21 -6.65 13.15 14.00
N LEU A 22 -7.36 12.28 14.73
CA LEU A 22 -6.76 11.10 15.34
C LEU A 22 -6.10 10.11 14.34
N PRO A 23 -6.63 9.90 13.12
CA PRO A 23 -5.98 9.07 12.11
C PRO A 23 -4.53 9.46 11.79
N TRP A 24 -4.19 10.74 11.92
CA TRP A 24 -2.87 11.30 11.59
C TRP A 24 -1.86 11.19 12.74
N LEU A 25 -2.30 10.83 13.94
CA LEU A 25 -1.45 10.83 15.12
C LEU A 25 -0.57 9.57 15.20
N PRO A 26 0.74 9.68 15.49
CA PRO A 26 1.56 8.51 15.78
C PRO A 26 1.07 7.79 17.06
N PRO A 27 1.42 6.51 17.28
CA PRO A 27 0.88 5.71 18.39
C PRO A 27 1.00 6.36 19.78
N PRO A 28 2.12 7.02 20.16
CA PRO A 28 2.20 7.70 21.45
C PRO A 28 1.18 8.85 21.60
N ALA A 29 1.00 9.65 20.55
CA ALA A 29 0.05 10.77 20.55
C ALA A 29 -1.40 10.29 20.54
N LEU A 30 -1.70 9.21 19.81
CA LEU A 30 -3.01 8.57 19.82
C LEU A 30 -3.36 8.00 21.21
N SER A 31 -2.38 7.39 21.89
CA SER A 31 -2.52 6.89 23.26
C SER A 31 -2.75 8.02 24.28
N ALA A 32 -2.00 9.11 24.15
CA ALA A 32 -2.20 10.30 24.96
C ALA A 32 -3.61 10.89 24.77
N ALA A 33 -4.06 11.04 23.52
CA ALA A 33 -5.42 11.51 23.20
C ALA A 33 -6.50 10.60 23.80
N SER A 34 -6.35 9.28 23.64
CA SER A 34 -7.26 8.26 24.21
C SER A 34 -7.41 8.35 25.74
N SER A 35 -6.39 8.87 26.42
CA SER A 35 -6.37 9.00 27.89
C SER A 35 -7.10 10.24 28.40
N THR A 36 -7.39 11.22 27.53
CA THR A 36 -7.98 12.51 27.95
C THR A 36 -9.47 12.44 28.26
N CYS A 37 -10.27 11.76 27.43
CA CYS A 37 -11.72 11.68 27.59
C CYS A 37 -12.31 10.42 26.95
N ARG A 38 -13.57 10.11 27.28
CA ARG A 38 -14.28 8.94 26.73
C ARG A 38 -14.44 8.99 25.21
N SER A 39 -14.78 10.15 24.65
CA SER A 39 -15.00 10.30 23.20
C SER A 39 -13.70 10.02 22.42
N PHE A 40 -12.57 10.58 22.85
CA PHE A 40 -11.27 10.29 22.22
C PHE A 40 -10.82 8.85 22.43
N ARG A 41 -11.14 8.23 23.57
CA ARG A 41 -10.88 6.80 23.76
C ARG A 41 -11.60 5.94 22.74
N VAL A 42 -12.89 6.22 22.49
CA VAL A 42 -13.70 5.49 21.50
C VAL A 42 -13.16 5.74 20.08
N ALA A 43 -12.89 6.99 19.73
CA ALA A 43 -12.35 7.33 18.41
C ALA A 43 -10.93 6.75 18.19
N ALA A 44 -10.07 6.75 19.21
CA ALA A 44 -8.74 6.13 19.13
C ALA A 44 -8.81 4.60 19.01
N ALA A 45 -9.80 3.96 19.62
CA ALA A 45 -10.07 2.54 19.43
C ALA A 45 -10.52 2.25 17.98
N ALA A 46 -11.35 3.11 17.38
CA ALA A 46 -11.72 3.00 15.97
C ALA A 46 -10.50 3.16 15.04
N VAL A 47 -9.62 4.14 15.29
CA VAL A 47 -8.35 4.30 14.56
C VAL A 47 -7.47 3.06 14.71
N THR A 48 -7.37 2.50 15.92
CA THR A 48 -6.60 1.27 16.18
C THR A 48 -7.19 0.09 15.40
N SER A 49 -8.51 -0.06 15.37
CA SER A 49 -9.17 -1.10 14.59
C SER A 49 -8.88 -0.95 13.08
N ARG A 50 -8.91 0.27 12.54
CA ARG A 50 -8.53 0.54 11.14
C ARG A 50 -7.06 0.18 10.86
N ARG A 51 -6.16 0.49 11.80
CA ARG A 51 -4.72 0.13 11.69
C ARG A 51 -4.50 -1.37 11.65
N VAL A 52 -5.24 -2.12 12.46
CA VAL A 52 -5.18 -3.58 12.49
C VAL A 52 -5.78 -4.18 11.22
N ALA A 53 -6.86 -3.60 10.70
CA ALA A 53 -7.55 -4.10 9.51
C ALA A 53 -6.73 -3.92 8.23
N ASP A 54 -5.90 -2.88 8.14
CA ASP A 54 -5.13 -2.62 6.93
C ASP A 54 -3.83 -1.83 7.17
N ALA A 55 -2.70 -2.51 7.02
CA ALA A 55 -1.36 -1.94 7.05
C ALA A 55 -1.08 -1.06 5.81
N ALA A 56 -1.69 -1.35 4.67
CA ALA A 56 -1.50 -0.65 3.41
C ALA A 56 -2.32 0.64 3.31
N ARG A 57 -3.21 0.91 4.26
CA ARG A 57 -4.03 2.14 4.34
C ARG A 57 -4.89 2.37 3.09
N GLY A 58 -5.38 1.31 2.46
CA GLY A 58 -6.17 1.36 1.23
C GLY A 58 -5.36 1.71 -0.02
N LEU A 59 -4.02 1.70 0.05
CA LEU A 59 -3.16 1.96 -1.10
C LEU A 59 -3.05 0.75 -2.03
N GLU A 60 -3.28 -0.46 -1.51
CA GLU A 60 -3.25 -1.72 -2.27
C GLU A 60 -4.66 -2.20 -2.65
N THR A 61 -4.72 -3.11 -3.61
CA THR A 61 -5.97 -3.72 -4.09
C THR A 61 -6.74 -4.45 -2.99
N TYR A 62 -6.01 -5.16 -2.12
CA TYR A 62 -6.56 -5.88 -0.98
C TYR A 62 -5.98 -5.32 0.33
N PRO A 63 -6.78 -5.21 1.40
CA PRO A 63 -6.26 -4.81 2.70
C PRO A 63 -5.25 -5.84 3.21
N ILE A 64 -4.21 -5.37 3.90
CA ILE A 64 -3.17 -6.21 4.50
C ILE A 64 -3.35 -6.20 6.02
N PRO A 65 -4.16 -7.10 6.61
CA PRO A 65 -4.45 -7.07 8.03
C PRO A 65 -3.29 -7.54 8.90
N PHE A 66 -3.22 -7.01 10.12
CA PHE A 66 -2.38 -7.54 11.18
C PHE A 66 -3.09 -8.67 11.94
N CYS A 67 -2.40 -9.79 12.15
CA CYS A 67 -2.83 -10.93 12.95
C CYS A 67 -1.87 -11.10 14.12
N ASN A 68 -2.34 -10.78 15.33
CA ASN A 68 -1.56 -10.97 16.55
C ASN A 68 -2.24 -11.99 17.48
N PRO A 69 -1.92 -13.29 17.39
CA PRO A 69 -2.52 -14.31 18.24
C PRO A 69 -2.02 -14.25 19.69
N THR A 70 -0.88 -13.60 19.93
CA THR A 70 -0.18 -13.61 21.22
C THR A 70 -0.75 -12.61 22.22
N SER A 71 -1.39 -11.53 21.77
CA SER A 71 -1.96 -10.45 22.62
C SER A 71 -0.95 -9.71 23.55
N ASP A 72 0.30 -10.15 23.65
CA ASP A 72 1.35 -9.56 24.51
C ASP A 72 2.02 -8.29 23.93
N SER A 73 1.76 -7.97 22.66
CA SER A 73 2.38 -6.86 21.93
C SER A 73 1.32 -5.88 21.41
N PRO A 74 1.66 -4.64 21.01
CA PRO A 74 0.70 -3.78 20.34
C PRO A 74 0.01 -4.53 19.18
N PRO A 75 -1.28 -4.28 18.93
CA PRO A 75 -2.07 -5.10 18.00
C PRO A 75 -1.63 -4.94 16.53
N TYR A 76 -0.75 -3.97 16.24
CA TYR A 76 -0.16 -3.71 14.93
C TYR A 76 1.27 -3.15 15.10
N PHE A 77 2.02 -3.12 13.99
CA PHE A 77 3.31 -2.41 13.90
C PHE A 77 3.12 -1.09 13.14
N TYR A 78 3.75 0.00 13.61
CA TYR A 78 3.58 1.33 13.03
C TYR A 78 4.76 1.70 12.12
N PHE A 79 4.48 1.97 10.85
CA PHE A 79 5.46 2.38 9.84
C PHE A 79 4.80 3.19 8.71
N LEU A 80 5.58 3.85 7.85
CA LEU A 80 5.06 4.51 6.65
C LEU A 80 5.02 3.51 5.49
N TYR A 81 3.81 3.22 4.97
CA TYR A 81 3.60 2.36 3.82
C TYR A 81 3.74 3.13 2.50
N SER A 82 4.43 2.55 1.52
CA SER A 82 4.51 3.00 0.13
C SER A 82 4.42 1.80 -0.80
N ARG A 83 3.78 1.97 -1.95
CA ARG A 83 3.70 0.94 -3.00
C ARG A 83 5.00 0.76 -3.78
N PHE A 84 5.82 1.81 -3.80
CA PHE A 84 7.02 1.87 -4.62
C PHE A 84 8.20 2.40 -3.81
N SER A 85 9.39 2.04 -4.23
CA SER A 85 10.62 2.63 -3.72
C SER A 85 10.69 4.12 -4.05
N PHE A 86 11.25 4.92 -3.14
CA PHE A 86 11.37 6.38 -3.33
C PHE A 86 12.74 6.89 -2.87
N SER A 87 13.18 8.04 -3.39
CA SER A 87 14.49 8.61 -3.08
C SER A 87 14.48 9.63 -1.92
N SER A 88 13.31 9.98 -1.39
CA SER A 88 13.17 10.95 -0.31
C SER A 88 12.00 10.62 0.61
N ILE A 89 12.23 10.73 1.92
CA ILE A 89 11.20 10.45 2.93
C ILE A 89 10.09 11.51 2.80
N PRO A 90 8.81 11.10 2.71
CA PRO A 90 7.70 12.05 2.72
C PRO A 90 7.71 12.87 4.02
N THR A 91 7.60 14.19 3.89
CA THR A 91 7.58 15.11 5.03
C THR A 91 6.23 15.17 5.75
N SER A 92 5.17 14.63 5.12
CA SER A 92 3.82 14.55 5.68
C SER A 92 3.56 13.20 6.36
N SER A 93 2.77 13.24 7.45
CA SER A 93 2.23 12.01 8.06
C SER A 93 1.21 11.35 7.13
N GLN A 94 1.05 10.03 7.25
CA GLN A 94 0.07 9.28 6.47
C GLN A 94 -1.12 8.90 7.37
N PRO A 95 -2.37 9.28 7.03
CA PRO A 95 -3.53 9.03 7.88
C PRO A 95 -3.95 7.56 7.82
N TRP A 96 -4.34 7.00 8.97
CA TRP A 96 -5.08 5.72 9.05
C TRP A 96 -6.59 5.96 9.14
N GLY A 97 -7.15 6.39 8.02
CA GLY A 97 -8.57 6.63 7.89
C GLY A 97 -8.89 7.80 6.97
N GLY A 98 -9.81 7.54 6.05
CA GLY A 98 -10.53 8.50 5.21
C GLY A 98 -11.59 7.72 4.45
N ILE A 99 -12.84 7.75 4.95
CA ILE A 99 -14.00 7.48 4.09
C ILE A 99 -14.00 8.60 3.03
N SER A 100 -14.28 8.25 1.79
CA SER A 100 -14.39 9.13 0.61
C SER A 100 -13.08 9.65 -0.02
N SER A 101 -12.40 8.76 -0.73
CA SER A 101 -12.12 8.84 -2.17
C SER A 101 -11.60 7.47 -2.60
N PRO A 102 -11.92 6.94 -3.81
CA PRO A 102 -11.02 5.95 -4.40
C PRO A 102 -9.60 6.53 -4.36
N PRO A 103 -8.54 5.72 -4.22
CA PRO A 103 -7.20 6.25 -4.33
C PRO A 103 -7.18 7.10 -5.59
N VAL A 104 -6.93 8.40 -5.47
CA VAL A 104 -6.55 9.22 -6.61
C VAL A 104 -5.47 8.38 -7.25
N ALA A 105 -5.76 7.84 -8.44
CA ALA A 105 -4.86 7.00 -9.19
C ALA A 105 -3.49 7.64 -9.01
N ALA A 106 -2.57 6.92 -8.36
CA ALA A 106 -1.26 7.47 -8.02
C ALA A 106 -0.81 8.25 -9.23
N ASN A 107 -0.61 9.57 -9.06
CA ASN A 107 -0.36 10.45 -10.18
C ASN A 107 0.64 9.74 -11.09
N PRO A 108 0.36 9.60 -12.40
CA PRO A 108 1.27 8.94 -13.34
C PRO A 108 2.68 9.55 -13.28
N SER A 109 2.80 10.77 -12.74
CA SER A 109 4.04 11.47 -12.44
C SER A 109 5.03 10.74 -11.51
N SER A 110 4.61 9.80 -10.65
CA SER A 110 5.59 9.05 -9.82
C SER A 110 6.27 7.93 -10.60
N ILE A 111 5.58 7.39 -11.60
CA ILE A 111 6.14 6.42 -12.54
C ILE A 111 7.02 7.17 -13.55
N ASP A 112 6.54 8.32 -14.06
CA ASP A 112 7.31 9.17 -14.96
C ASP A 112 8.59 9.71 -14.29
N ALA A 113 8.56 10.07 -13.00
CA ALA A 113 9.74 10.56 -12.28
C ALA A 113 10.80 9.46 -12.05
N PHE A 114 10.38 8.21 -11.84
CA PHE A 114 11.29 7.07 -11.73
C PHE A 114 11.84 6.64 -13.09
N ILE A 115 10.99 6.60 -14.13
CA ILE A 115 11.40 6.31 -15.51
C ILE A 115 12.36 7.40 -16.03
N SER A 116 12.11 8.67 -15.70
CA SER A 116 12.98 9.78 -16.10
C SER A 116 14.40 9.68 -15.54
N SER A 117 14.62 9.01 -14.39
CA SER A 117 15.99 8.82 -13.88
C SER A 117 16.73 7.65 -14.54
N ALA A 118 16.02 6.75 -15.21
CA ALA A 118 16.61 5.68 -16.03
C ALA A 118 16.78 6.08 -17.50
N ALA A 119 16.27 7.25 -17.90
CA ALA A 119 16.21 7.73 -19.28
C ALA A 119 17.50 8.41 -19.79
N GLU A 120 18.67 8.12 -19.21
CA GLU A 120 19.96 8.54 -19.83
C GLU A 120 20.46 7.56 -20.89
N THR A 121 19.72 6.49 -21.20
CA THR A 121 19.99 5.64 -22.36
C THR A 121 18.73 5.37 -23.15
N ASN A 122 18.60 6.07 -24.28
CA ASN A 122 17.57 5.91 -25.32
C ASN A 122 17.75 4.57 -26.08
N LEU A 123 17.72 3.44 -25.35
CA LEU A 123 18.01 2.09 -25.87
C LEU A 123 16.81 1.15 -25.89
N PHE A 124 15.65 1.55 -25.35
CA PHE A 124 14.44 0.71 -25.32
C PHE A 124 13.33 1.35 -26.15
N SER A 125 13.14 0.85 -27.37
CA SER A 125 11.92 1.06 -28.15
C SER A 125 10.81 0.17 -27.59
N GLY A 126 9.71 0.78 -27.13
CA GLY A 126 8.54 0.04 -26.66
C GLY A 126 7.87 -0.80 -27.77
N CYS A 127 6.94 -1.67 -27.39
CA CYS A 127 6.19 -2.49 -28.34
C CYS A 127 4.98 -1.75 -28.93
N GLU A 128 4.56 -2.17 -30.12
CA GLU A 128 3.37 -1.66 -30.81
C GLU A 128 2.12 -2.56 -30.61
N CYS A 129 2.19 -3.50 -29.68
CA CYS A 129 1.11 -4.46 -29.41
C CYS A 129 -0.15 -3.77 -28.87
N ALA A 130 -1.33 -4.26 -29.24
CA ALA A 130 -2.59 -3.85 -28.62
C ALA A 130 -2.74 -4.46 -27.21
N ASP A 131 -2.40 -5.74 -27.07
CA ASP A 131 -2.23 -6.49 -25.82
C ASP A 131 -1.05 -7.44 -26.00
N CYS A 132 -0.23 -7.64 -24.96
CA CYS A 132 0.93 -8.52 -25.02
C CYS A 132 0.62 -9.82 -24.28
N SER A 133 0.15 -10.82 -25.02
CA SER A 133 -0.08 -12.16 -24.45
C SER A 133 1.21 -12.97 -24.39
N LEU A 134 1.22 -14.03 -23.58
CA LEU A 134 2.31 -15.02 -23.57
C LEU A 134 2.47 -15.76 -24.92
N GLU A 135 1.44 -15.72 -25.75
CA GLU A 135 1.40 -16.37 -27.07
C GLU A 135 1.78 -15.41 -28.21
N ASP A 136 1.82 -14.09 -27.97
CA ASP A 136 2.14 -13.09 -28.97
C ASP A 136 3.65 -12.79 -28.96
N GLU A 137 4.24 -12.64 -30.15
CA GLU A 137 5.65 -12.27 -30.32
C GLU A 137 5.84 -10.78 -30.03
N CYS A 138 5.80 -10.43 -28.74
CA CYS A 138 6.03 -9.08 -28.26
C CYS A 138 7.53 -8.84 -28.07
N SER A 139 8.05 -7.74 -28.61
CA SER A 139 9.45 -7.34 -28.45
C SER A 139 9.86 -7.07 -27.00
N CYS A 140 8.90 -6.74 -26.12
CA CYS A 140 9.14 -6.57 -24.69
C CYS A 140 9.10 -7.89 -23.92
N SER A 141 8.33 -8.87 -24.38
CA SER A 141 8.30 -10.20 -23.80
C SER A 141 9.55 -10.95 -24.27
N GLY A 142 10.63 -10.89 -23.49
CA GLY A 142 11.96 -11.42 -23.84
C GLY A 142 12.08 -12.95 -24.05
N PHE A 143 11.09 -13.60 -24.66
CA PHE A 143 11.09 -14.99 -25.10
C PHE A 143 11.60 -15.14 -26.54
N HIS A 144 12.78 -14.60 -26.84
CA HIS A 144 13.55 -15.12 -27.97
C HIS A 144 14.18 -16.46 -27.57
N GLY A 145 13.40 -17.54 -27.69
CA GLY A 145 13.87 -18.92 -27.84
C GLY A 145 14.30 -19.69 -26.58
N GLY A 146 13.51 -20.69 -26.22
CA GLY A 146 14.00 -21.91 -25.54
C GLY A 146 13.74 -22.00 -24.04
N GLY A 147 12.87 -22.94 -23.67
CA GLY A 147 12.48 -23.20 -22.29
C GLY A 147 13.65 -23.36 -21.31
N GLY A 148 13.65 -22.50 -20.31
CA GLY A 148 14.50 -22.61 -19.14
C GLY A 148 14.10 -21.54 -18.14
N MET A 149 13.91 -21.93 -16.89
CA MET A 149 13.89 -21.00 -15.76
C MET A 149 15.32 -20.45 -15.58
N GLY A 150 15.75 -19.65 -16.55
CA GLY A 150 17.02 -18.95 -16.59
C GLY A 150 16.78 -17.47 -16.39
N MET A 151 17.77 -16.82 -15.79
CA MET A 151 17.86 -15.40 -15.48
C MET A 151 17.91 -14.54 -16.76
N GLY A 152 16.94 -14.69 -17.65
CA GLY A 152 16.69 -13.79 -18.77
C GLY A 152 16.05 -12.52 -18.24
N SER A 153 16.40 -11.36 -18.80
CA SER A 153 15.82 -10.08 -18.41
C SER A 153 14.31 -10.12 -18.59
N LEU A 154 13.57 -10.18 -17.49
CA LEU A 154 12.12 -9.98 -17.46
C LEU A 154 11.87 -8.49 -17.73
N SER A 155 11.81 -8.09 -18.99
CA SER A 155 11.47 -6.72 -19.39
C SER A 155 9.96 -6.56 -19.48
N GLU A 156 9.41 -5.71 -18.62
CA GLU A 156 8.00 -5.33 -18.70
C GLU A 156 7.76 -4.25 -19.74
N CYS A 157 6.52 -4.15 -20.22
CA CYS A 157 6.11 -3.04 -21.05
C CYS A 157 6.20 -1.73 -20.26
N GLY A 158 6.88 -0.73 -20.82
CA GLY A 158 7.08 0.60 -20.23
C GLY A 158 6.11 1.66 -20.76
N ALA A 159 6.35 2.93 -20.45
CA ALA A 159 5.55 4.05 -20.93
C ALA A 159 5.59 4.20 -22.47
N ASP A 160 6.68 3.77 -23.10
CA ASP A 160 6.88 3.86 -24.56
C ASP A 160 6.15 2.76 -25.36
N CYS A 161 5.45 1.85 -24.69
CA CYS A 161 4.66 0.80 -25.36
C CYS A 161 3.23 1.28 -25.67
N LEU A 162 2.70 0.89 -26.84
CA LEU A 162 1.31 1.19 -27.23
C LEU A 162 0.27 0.34 -26.46
N CYS A 163 0.70 -0.76 -25.84
CA CYS A 163 -0.18 -1.61 -25.05
C CYS A 163 -0.68 -0.89 -23.78
N GLY A 164 -1.95 -1.10 -23.43
CA GLY A 164 -2.60 -0.46 -22.29
C GLY A 164 -2.05 -0.89 -20.92
N LEU A 165 -2.60 -0.29 -19.85
CA LEU A 165 -2.25 -0.60 -18.45
C LEU A 165 -2.62 -2.03 -18.03
N GLU A 166 -3.60 -2.62 -18.69
CA GLU A 166 -4.05 -3.99 -18.43
C GLU A 166 -3.17 -5.06 -19.08
N CYS A 167 -2.19 -4.68 -19.89
CA CYS A 167 -1.25 -5.57 -20.58
C CYS A 167 -0.70 -6.66 -19.64
N ALA A 168 -0.69 -7.91 -20.11
CA ALA A 168 -0.21 -9.03 -19.30
C ALA A 168 1.30 -8.96 -19.01
N ASN A 169 2.07 -8.22 -19.81
CA ASN A 169 3.50 -7.96 -19.58
C ASN A 169 3.77 -6.72 -18.69
N ARG A 170 2.78 -6.25 -17.93
CA ARG A 170 2.91 -5.22 -16.86
C ARG A 170 2.55 -5.84 -15.50
N ILE A 171 3.31 -6.84 -15.06
CA ILE A 171 2.95 -7.68 -13.91
C ILE A 171 3.23 -6.94 -12.59
N THR A 172 4.46 -6.46 -12.41
CA THR A 172 4.91 -5.77 -11.19
C THR A 172 4.30 -4.38 -11.02
N GLN A 173 4.04 -3.70 -12.15
CA GLN A 173 3.40 -2.38 -12.17
C GLN A 173 1.97 -2.37 -11.61
N LYS A 174 1.29 -3.53 -11.58
CA LYS A 174 -0.06 -3.68 -11.02
C LYS A 174 -0.07 -3.72 -9.49
N GLY A 175 1.08 -3.65 -8.82
CA GLY A 175 1.19 -3.72 -7.38
C GLY A 175 0.80 -5.10 -6.83
N ILE A 176 0.38 -5.14 -5.56
CA ILE A 176 0.06 -6.41 -4.90
C ILE A 176 -1.31 -6.91 -5.37
N GLN A 177 -1.30 -8.06 -6.06
CA GLN A 177 -2.51 -8.72 -6.60
C GLN A 177 -2.90 -9.99 -5.83
N VAL A 178 -2.10 -10.38 -4.82
CA VAL A 178 -2.38 -11.53 -3.95
C VAL A 178 -2.80 -11.04 -2.55
N ARG A 179 -3.64 -11.81 -1.86
CA ARG A 179 -4.02 -11.52 -0.47
C ARG A 179 -2.86 -11.83 0.47
N LEU A 180 -2.47 -10.85 1.26
CA LEU A 180 -1.39 -10.92 2.24
C LEU A 180 -1.88 -10.53 3.63
N LYS A 181 -1.18 -10.99 4.66
CA LYS A 181 -1.40 -10.60 6.06
C LYS A 181 -0.09 -10.51 6.82
N ILE A 182 -0.04 -9.66 7.83
CA ILE A 182 1.13 -9.49 8.70
C ILE A 182 0.87 -10.25 10.00
N VAL A 183 1.66 -11.28 10.30
CA VAL A 183 1.46 -12.18 11.43
C VAL A 183 2.54 -11.95 12.49
N ARG A 184 2.13 -11.88 13.76
CA ARG A 184 3.04 -11.85 14.90
C ARG A 184 3.52 -13.27 15.21
N ASP A 185 4.82 -13.52 15.05
CA ASP A 185 5.50 -14.76 15.44
C ASP A 185 6.25 -14.60 16.78
N LEU A 186 6.03 -15.51 17.73
CA LEU A 186 6.59 -15.43 19.09
C LEU A 186 8.11 -15.21 19.15
N LYS A 187 8.88 -15.74 18.19
CA LYS A 187 10.34 -15.70 18.19
C LYS A 187 10.92 -14.67 17.23
N LYS A 188 10.31 -14.48 16.06
CA LYS A 188 10.87 -13.71 14.94
C LYS A 188 10.35 -12.27 14.83
N GLY A 189 9.28 -11.91 15.55
CA GLY A 189 8.70 -10.57 15.42
C GLY A 189 7.44 -10.57 14.56
N TRP A 190 7.34 -9.63 13.63
CA TRP A 190 6.28 -9.55 12.63
C TRP A 190 6.77 -10.12 11.30
N GLY A 191 5.97 -10.94 10.64
CA GLY A 191 6.27 -11.53 9.34
C GLY A 191 5.13 -11.34 8.35
N LEU A 192 5.44 -11.30 7.06
CA LEU A 192 4.45 -11.25 5.98
C LEU A 192 4.10 -12.68 5.54
N HIS A 193 2.81 -12.98 5.42
CA HIS A 193 2.29 -14.28 5.04
C HIS A 193 1.28 -14.13 3.91
N ALA A 194 1.21 -15.13 3.02
CA ALA A 194 0.11 -15.26 2.09
C ALA A 194 -1.19 -15.61 2.84
N ASP A 195 -2.29 -14.99 2.44
CA ASP A 195 -3.65 -15.29 2.91
C ASP A 195 -4.48 -15.99 1.80
N GLN A 196 -3.78 -16.58 0.84
CA GLN A 196 -4.33 -17.41 -0.23
C GLN A 196 -3.29 -18.45 -0.67
N VAL A 197 -3.73 -19.42 -1.47
CA VAL A 197 -2.82 -20.35 -2.15
C VAL A 197 -2.11 -19.60 -3.28
N LEU A 198 -0.79 -19.77 -3.37
CA LEU A 198 0.04 -19.16 -4.42
C LEU A 198 0.41 -20.20 -5.47
N CYS A 199 0.33 -19.79 -6.73
CA CYS A 199 0.81 -20.60 -7.85
C CYS A 199 2.32 -20.41 -8.05
N ARG A 200 2.99 -21.43 -8.58
CA ARG A 200 4.41 -21.33 -8.91
C ARG A 200 4.62 -20.27 -9.99
N GLY A 201 5.51 -19.31 -9.74
CA GLY A 201 5.82 -18.23 -10.68
C GLY A 201 4.87 -17.02 -10.58
N GLU A 202 3.92 -17.04 -9.64
CA GLU A 202 3.04 -15.91 -9.37
C GLU A 202 3.81 -14.77 -8.70
N PHE A 203 3.62 -13.55 -9.20
CA PHE A 203 4.17 -12.35 -8.57
C PHE A 203 3.46 -12.07 -7.24
N ILE A 204 4.23 -11.74 -6.21
CA ILE A 204 3.71 -11.46 -4.86
C ILE A 204 3.70 -9.95 -4.60
N CYS A 205 4.89 -9.36 -4.48
CA CYS A 205 5.08 -7.94 -4.23
C CYS A 205 6.50 -7.50 -4.58
N GLU A 206 6.69 -6.20 -4.78
CA GLU A 206 8.01 -5.57 -4.84
C GLU A 206 8.58 -5.40 -3.42
N TYR A 207 9.90 -5.49 -3.28
CA TYR A 207 10.58 -4.99 -2.09
C TYR A 207 10.76 -3.47 -2.22
N ALA A 208 9.83 -2.70 -1.63
CA ALA A 208 9.85 -1.25 -1.68
C ALA A 208 10.60 -0.65 -0.47
N ASP A 209 11.54 0.26 -0.71
CA ASP A 209 12.32 0.92 0.35
C ASP A 209 12.77 2.35 -0.06
N LEU A 210 13.44 3.05 0.86
CA LEU A 210 14.13 4.30 0.59
C LEU A 210 15.46 4.00 -0.15
N ILE A 211 15.57 4.49 -1.37
CA ILE A 211 16.82 4.41 -2.15
C ILE A 211 17.75 5.52 -1.68
N LEU A 212 18.86 5.13 -1.04
CA LEU A 212 19.93 6.05 -0.66
C LEU A 212 20.85 6.31 -1.87
N LYS A 213 21.06 7.59 -2.19
CA LYS A 213 22.03 8.04 -3.20
C LYS A 213 23.36 8.40 -2.54
#